data_AF-A0A9W6X6Y9-F1
#
_entry.id   AF-A0A9W6X6Y9-F1
#
_cell.length_a   1.000
_cell.length_b   1.000
_cell.length_c   1.000
_cell.angle_alpha   90.00
_cell.angle_beta   90.00
_cell.angle_gamma   90.00
#
_symmetry.space_group_name_H-M   'P 1'
#
loop_
_entity.id
_entity.type
_entity.pdbx_description
1 polymer ?
#
loop_
_entity_poly.entity_id
_entity_poly.type
_entity_poly.pdbx_seq_one_letter_code
_entity_poly.pdbx_strand_id
1 'polypeptide(L)'
;MERQRLQQQQAPWSPASSSGAAAQGTSSFKDAVFNAINVLLGVGVLSSPFSLRSSGWLIGGPLFVFFTLVTNHTAKLLGKCLDYQEGMTTETQLTIMAFLLIMPSMWTTHMSMLSYFSILGILSSFFCLYAIFFVGFATDTEAPGYVSGSLLDPQPVQVIGDLERIPLAIGLTMVAFGGHSVFPSICSSMANKEDYPRVLNVSYFIVGIVYGAIELAGYLMYGEATQKEITLNLIASYPGVLTQMVVWTIALNPMSKIAITLHPVALALEEFLLSPNQKRAAARNKPSKTLVFYRAFIRTTLGMGALCCAMFVPHFARVTSFLGAFFAMLVSVFLPCVCYLKLFSHRLSKGEIALNTGLAGLSIILMFFGTLASFLSPAD
;
A
#
# COMPACT_ATOMS: atom_id res chain seq x y z
N MET A 1 6.48 21.03 38.44
CA MET A 1 6.34 19.61 38.04
C MET A 1 5.09 19.32 37.21
N GLU A 2 3.91 19.82 37.55
CA GLU A 2 2.68 19.59 36.77
C GLU A 2 2.69 20.28 35.38
N ARG A 3 3.22 21.50 35.27
CA ARG A 3 3.47 22.18 33.98
C ARG A 3 4.48 21.45 33.07
N GLN A 4 5.46 20.76 33.65
CA GLN A 4 6.44 19.97 32.89
C GLN A 4 5.83 18.65 32.40
N ARG A 5 4.94 18.00 33.17
CA ARG A 5 4.16 16.84 32.69
C ARG A 5 3.20 17.23 31.56
N LEU A 6 2.57 18.40 31.65
CA LEU A 6 1.70 18.92 30.59
C LEU A 6 2.50 19.30 29.32
N GLN A 7 3.72 19.83 29.45
CA GLN A 7 4.61 20.09 28.31
C GLN A 7 5.17 18.80 27.68
N GLN A 8 5.47 17.78 28.49
CA GLN A 8 5.91 16.47 28.01
C GLN A 8 4.76 15.69 27.33
N GLN A 9 3.50 15.94 27.72
CA GLN A 9 2.29 15.44 27.05
C GLN A 9 1.90 16.20 25.77
N GLN A 10 2.49 17.37 25.51
CA GLN A 10 2.30 18.15 24.28
C GLN A 10 3.34 17.82 23.20
N ALA A 11 4.30 16.92 23.47
CA ALA A 11 5.26 16.47 22.48
C ALA A 11 4.56 15.61 21.40
N PRO A 12 4.88 15.77 20.10
CA PRO A 12 4.16 15.11 19.00
C PRO A 12 4.05 13.59 19.10
N TRP A 13 4.99 12.95 19.80
CA TRP A 13 5.05 11.52 20.11
C TRP A 13 6.29 11.29 21.04
N SER A 14 6.18 10.44 22.07
CA SER A 14 7.29 10.00 22.92
C SER A 14 7.00 8.57 23.39
N PRO A 15 7.90 7.58 23.22
CA PRO A 15 7.60 6.20 23.55
C PRO A 15 7.66 6.00 25.07
N ALA A 16 6.88 5.05 25.59
CA ALA A 16 7.04 4.61 26.97
C ALA A 16 8.44 3.99 27.14
N SER A 17 9.21 4.47 28.12
CA SER A 17 10.49 3.89 28.49
C SER A 17 10.26 2.49 29.05
N SER A 18 10.37 1.44 28.23
CA SER A 18 10.23 0.07 28.66
C SER A 18 11.48 -0.35 29.46
N SER A 19 11.37 -0.40 30.77
CA SER A 19 12.35 -0.99 31.70
C SER A 19 12.22 -2.53 31.80
N GLY A 20 11.64 -3.17 30.78
CA GLY A 20 11.55 -4.63 30.65
C GLY A 20 12.25 -5.09 29.36
N ALA A 21 12.99 -6.19 29.46
CA ALA A 21 13.82 -6.79 28.40
C ALA A 21 12.99 -7.34 27.21
N ALA A 22 12.23 -6.50 26.52
CA ALA A 22 11.74 -6.77 25.18
C ALA A 22 12.95 -6.68 24.23
N ALA A 23 13.09 -7.65 23.32
CA ALA A 23 14.16 -7.66 22.32
C ALA A 23 14.21 -6.30 21.60
N GLN A 24 15.30 -5.56 21.78
CA GLN A 24 15.51 -4.26 21.15
C GLN A 24 15.51 -4.46 19.63
N GLY A 25 14.68 -3.69 18.91
CA GLY A 25 14.67 -3.68 17.45
C GLY A 25 16.06 -3.38 16.90
N THR A 26 16.40 -3.95 15.75
CA THR A 26 17.75 -3.84 15.15
C THR A 26 17.76 -3.02 13.86
N SER A 27 16.58 -2.70 13.30
CA SER A 27 16.46 -1.97 12.03
C SER A 27 16.88 -0.52 12.20
N SER A 28 17.80 -0.05 11.35
CA SER A 28 18.18 1.36 11.32
C SER A 28 17.08 2.23 10.69
N PHE A 29 17.21 3.56 10.81
CA PHE A 29 16.31 4.52 10.15
C PHE A 29 16.22 4.28 8.64
N LYS A 30 17.37 4.05 7.98
CA LYS A 30 17.43 3.85 6.53
C LYS A 30 16.75 2.55 6.11
N ASP A 31 16.96 1.48 6.88
CA ASP A 31 16.32 0.19 6.63
C ASP A 31 14.79 0.30 6.79
N ALA A 32 14.33 1.03 7.80
CA ALA A 32 12.90 1.26 8.03
C ALA A 32 12.26 2.10 6.91
N VAL A 33 12.93 3.15 6.43
CA VAL A 33 12.49 3.93 5.26
C VAL A 33 12.43 3.06 4.01
N PHE A 34 13.48 2.28 3.76
CA PHE A 34 13.54 1.38 2.62
C PHE A 34 12.40 0.35 2.65
N ASN A 35 12.16 -0.27 3.80
CA ASN A 35 11.08 -1.23 4.00
C ASN A 35 9.69 -0.58 3.84
N ALA A 36 9.50 0.66 4.31
CA ALA A 36 8.24 1.37 4.14
C ALA A 36 7.97 1.74 2.67
N ILE A 37 8.99 2.22 1.95
CA ILE A 37 8.92 2.48 0.49
C ILE A 37 8.60 1.19 -0.26
N ASN A 38 9.24 0.08 0.11
CA ASN A 38 9.02 -1.22 -0.51
C ASN A 38 7.56 -1.69 -0.41
N VAL A 39 6.94 -1.46 0.74
CA VAL A 39 5.53 -1.82 0.96
C VAL A 39 4.64 -0.96 0.07
N LEU A 40 4.90 0.35 0.04
CA LEU A 40 4.08 1.36 -0.63
C LEU A 40 4.20 1.33 -2.16
N LEU A 41 5.42 1.22 -2.73
CA LEU A 41 5.61 1.09 -4.17
C LEU A 41 5.13 -0.29 -4.65
N GLY A 42 4.29 -0.32 -5.67
CA GLY A 42 3.78 -1.57 -6.22
C GLY A 42 2.85 -1.42 -7.40
N VAL A 43 1.81 -2.24 -7.44
CA VAL A 43 0.89 -2.34 -8.59
C VAL A 43 0.20 -1.03 -8.92
N GLY A 44 0.03 -0.13 -7.95
CA GLY A 44 -0.51 1.23 -8.18
C GLY A 44 0.29 2.05 -9.20
N VAL A 45 1.56 1.69 -9.47
CA VAL A 45 2.43 2.38 -10.44
C VAL A 45 1.85 2.23 -11.85
N LEU A 46 1.25 1.07 -12.14
CA LEU A 46 0.75 0.76 -13.47
C LEU A 46 -0.54 1.50 -13.80
N SER A 47 -1.42 1.66 -12.79
CA SER A 47 -2.74 2.27 -12.96
C SER A 47 -2.79 3.77 -12.65
N SER A 48 -1.74 4.37 -12.09
CA SER A 48 -1.82 5.78 -11.66
C SER A 48 -2.14 6.76 -12.81
N PRO A 49 -1.54 6.65 -14.02
CA PRO A 49 -1.92 7.53 -15.13
C PRO A 49 -3.38 7.33 -15.57
N PHE A 50 -3.87 6.08 -15.53
CA PHE A 50 -5.25 5.76 -15.85
C PHE A 50 -6.24 6.32 -14.82
N SER A 51 -5.83 6.43 -13.56
CA SER A 51 -6.60 7.11 -12.51
C SER A 51 -6.80 8.58 -12.85
N LEU A 52 -5.74 9.26 -13.29
CA LEU A 52 -5.80 10.67 -13.69
C LEU A 52 -6.64 10.86 -14.95
N ARG A 53 -6.50 9.98 -15.95
CA ARG A 53 -7.40 9.96 -17.12
C ARG A 53 -8.87 9.82 -16.70
N SER A 54 -9.15 8.91 -15.77
CA SER A 54 -10.52 8.60 -15.34
C SER A 54 -11.19 9.75 -14.58
N SER A 55 -10.42 10.56 -13.85
CA SER A 55 -10.95 11.63 -12.99
C SER A 55 -10.76 13.04 -13.54
N GLY A 56 -9.82 13.22 -14.47
CA GLY A 56 -9.34 14.52 -14.91
C GLY A 56 -8.54 15.24 -13.83
N TRP A 57 -7.89 16.33 -14.22
CA TRP A 57 -6.96 17.04 -13.35
C TRP A 57 -7.62 17.66 -12.10
N LEU A 58 -8.85 18.17 -12.25
CA LEU A 58 -9.55 18.87 -11.17
C LEU A 58 -9.86 17.96 -9.98
N ILE A 59 -10.11 16.68 -10.23
CA ILE A 59 -10.45 15.71 -9.18
C ILE A 59 -9.26 14.82 -8.87
N GLY A 60 -8.59 14.26 -9.89
CA GLY A 60 -7.49 13.32 -9.73
C GLY A 60 -6.31 13.89 -8.95
N GLY A 61 -5.85 15.10 -9.31
CA GLY A 61 -4.73 15.76 -8.62
C GLY A 61 -4.99 15.97 -7.12
N PRO A 62 -6.10 16.63 -6.73
CA PRO A 62 -6.46 16.78 -5.33
C PRO A 62 -6.70 15.46 -4.60
N LEU A 63 -7.30 14.46 -5.27
CA LEU A 63 -7.54 13.14 -4.70
C LEU A 63 -6.24 12.39 -4.38
N PHE A 64 -5.24 12.48 -5.27
CA PHE A 64 -3.90 11.95 -5.07
C PHE A 64 -3.22 12.56 -3.85
N VAL A 65 -3.22 13.90 -3.76
CA VAL A 65 -2.63 14.63 -2.63
C VAL A 65 -3.38 14.30 -1.33
N PHE A 66 -4.70 14.26 -1.38
CA PHE A 66 -5.55 13.90 -0.24
C PHE A 66 -5.19 12.52 0.29
N PHE A 67 -5.14 11.49 -0.56
CA PHE A 67 -4.80 10.15 -0.10
C PHE A 67 -3.37 10.09 0.44
N THR A 68 -2.39 10.68 -0.24
CA THR A 68 -0.99 10.74 0.26
C THR A 68 -0.92 11.29 1.69
N LEU A 69 -1.61 12.40 1.96
CA LEU A 69 -1.59 13.05 3.27
C LEU A 69 -2.37 12.26 4.33
N VAL A 70 -3.56 11.77 3.98
CA VAL A 70 -4.43 11.02 4.90
C VAL A 70 -3.81 9.68 5.25
N THR A 71 -3.23 8.96 4.30
CA THR A 71 -2.56 7.68 4.58
C THR A 71 -1.31 7.87 5.44
N ASN A 72 -0.55 8.94 5.24
CA ASN A 72 0.58 9.27 6.12
C ASN A 72 0.10 9.62 7.54
N HIS A 73 -0.97 10.41 7.67
CA HIS A 73 -1.57 10.75 8.97
C HIS A 73 -2.05 9.50 9.72
N THR A 74 -2.85 8.67 9.07
CA THR A 74 -3.44 7.45 9.65
C THR A 74 -2.40 6.38 9.97
N ALA A 75 -1.30 6.31 9.20
CA ALA A 75 -0.16 5.46 9.55
C ALA A 75 0.49 5.87 10.88
N LYS A 76 0.59 7.18 11.16
CA LYS A 76 1.06 7.67 12.47
C LYS A 76 0.05 7.41 13.59
N LEU A 77 -1.25 7.50 13.31
CA LEU A 77 -2.28 7.11 14.28
C LEU A 77 -2.14 5.65 14.68
N LEU A 78 -1.84 4.77 13.72
CA LEU A 78 -1.58 3.36 13.99
C LEU A 78 -0.38 3.19 14.94
N GLY A 79 0.72 3.91 14.71
CA GLY A 79 1.85 3.96 15.65
C GLY A 79 1.44 4.36 17.07
N LYS A 80 0.64 5.43 17.21
CA LYS A 80 0.10 5.86 18.52
C LYS A 80 -0.79 4.80 19.17
N CYS A 81 -1.57 4.07 18.39
CA CYS A 81 -2.42 2.99 18.90
C CYS A 81 -1.60 1.76 19.34
N LEU A 82 -0.44 1.50 18.72
CA LEU A 82 0.44 0.40 19.10
C LEU A 82 1.19 0.68 20.41
N ASP A 83 1.57 1.93 20.66
CA ASP A 83 2.21 2.33 21.92
C ASP A 83 1.22 2.41 23.10
N TYR A 84 -0.08 2.19 22.84
CA TYR A 84 -1.12 2.12 23.86
C TYR A 84 -1.16 0.72 24.50
N GLN A 85 -0.17 0.39 25.32
CA GLN A 85 -0.24 -0.77 26.22
C GLN A 85 0.67 -0.59 27.44
N GLU A 86 0.09 -0.17 28.57
CA GLU A 86 0.36 -0.65 29.93
C GLU A 86 -0.58 0.10 30.91
N GLY A 87 -1.77 -0.46 31.13
CA GLY A 87 -2.65 -0.08 32.23
C GLY A 87 -3.92 0.68 31.83
N MET A 88 -4.99 -0.05 31.52
CA MET A 88 -6.22 -0.09 32.34
C MET A 88 -7.31 -0.87 31.62
N THR A 89 -7.95 -1.74 32.38
CA THR A 89 -8.95 -2.73 32.00
C THR A 89 -10.21 -2.12 31.36
N THR A 90 -10.29 -2.19 30.03
CA THR A 90 -11.54 -2.33 29.25
C THR A 90 -11.23 -3.05 27.93
N GLU A 91 -10.47 -4.15 28.03
CA GLU A 91 -9.49 -4.57 27.02
C GLU A 91 -9.98 -5.54 25.93
N THR A 92 -11.10 -6.24 26.06
CA THR A 92 -11.34 -7.40 25.18
C THR A 92 -11.77 -7.03 23.75
N GLN A 93 -12.67 -6.07 23.54
CA GLN A 93 -13.17 -5.74 22.20
C GLN A 93 -12.15 -4.98 21.35
N LEU A 94 -11.36 -4.12 21.99
CA LEU A 94 -10.33 -3.34 21.32
C LEU A 94 -9.09 -4.19 21.05
N THR A 95 -8.72 -5.08 21.97
CA THR A 95 -7.67 -6.08 21.73
C THR A 95 -8.09 -7.04 20.62
N ILE A 96 -9.36 -7.46 20.52
CA ILE A 96 -9.82 -8.30 19.40
C ILE A 96 -9.75 -7.54 18.07
N MET A 97 -10.15 -6.27 18.01
CA MET A 97 -10.10 -5.48 16.76
C MET A 97 -8.66 -5.14 16.35
N ALA A 98 -7.82 -4.76 17.32
CA ALA A 98 -6.39 -4.56 17.14
C ALA A 98 -5.71 -5.88 16.75
N PHE A 99 -6.01 -7.00 17.41
CA PHE A 99 -5.53 -8.34 17.04
C PHE A 99 -5.99 -8.74 15.64
N LEU A 100 -7.25 -8.55 15.25
CA LEU A 100 -7.72 -8.88 13.90
C LEU A 100 -7.06 -8.00 12.82
N LEU A 101 -6.72 -6.74 13.13
CA LEU A 101 -5.98 -5.83 12.24
C LEU A 101 -4.46 -6.06 12.21
N ILE A 102 -3.87 -6.40 13.35
CA ILE A 102 -2.42 -6.47 13.60
C ILE A 102 -1.91 -7.91 13.46
N MET A 103 -2.69 -8.93 13.80
CA MET A 103 -2.27 -10.34 13.66
C MET A 103 -1.83 -10.69 12.23
N PRO A 104 -2.49 -10.20 11.15
CA PRO A 104 -1.97 -10.33 9.78
C PRO A 104 -0.53 -9.85 9.60
N SER A 105 -0.11 -8.83 10.37
CA SER A 105 1.21 -8.19 10.32
C SER A 105 2.29 -8.83 11.19
N MET A 106 1.88 -9.50 12.27
CA MET A 106 2.78 -10.08 13.27
C MET A 106 3.26 -11.49 12.89
N TRP A 107 2.79 -12.02 11.78
CA TRP A 107 3.06 -13.37 11.28
C TRP A 107 4.36 -13.52 10.48
N THR A 108 5.36 -12.67 10.70
CA THR A 108 6.66 -12.77 10.01
C THR A 108 7.74 -13.31 10.93
N THR A 109 8.06 -14.60 10.81
CA THR A 109 9.27 -15.19 11.41
C THR A 109 10.18 -15.70 10.29
N HIS A 110 11.21 -14.89 9.98
CA HIS A 110 12.33 -15.12 9.05
C HIS A 110 12.11 -14.81 7.56
N MET A 111 12.56 -13.62 7.12
CA MET A 111 12.52 -13.19 5.71
C MET A 111 13.85 -12.62 5.21
N SER A 112 14.93 -13.40 5.22
CA SER A 112 16.18 -12.99 4.54
C SER A 112 16.07 -13.14 3.01
N MET A 113 15.49 -14.24 2.52
CA MET A 113 15.28 -14.47 1.07
C MET A 113 14.21 -13.56 0.46
N LEU A 114 13.19 -13.18 1.24
CA LEU A 114 12.07 -12.34 0.76
C LEU A 114 12.45 -10.87 0.62
N SER A 115 13.43 -10.39 1.41
CA SER A 115 14.00 -9.05 1.30
C SER A 115 14.65 -8.82 -0.08
N TYR A 116 15.40 -9.80 -0.61
CA TYR A 116 16.01 -9.69 -1.94
C TYR A 116 14.97 -9.57 -3.08
N PHE A 117 13.87 -10.33 -3.02
CA PHE A 117 12.79 -10.23 -3.99
C PHE A 117 12.02 -8.90 -3.89
N SER A 118 11.93 -8.34 -2.70
CA SER A 118 11.30 -7.04 -2.47
C SER A 118 12.14 -5.89 -3.06
N ILE A 119 13.46 -5.94 -2.90
CA ILE A 119 14.39 -4.98 -3.52
C ILE A 119 14.18 -4.93 -5.05
N LEU A 120 14.04 -6.10 -5.70
CA LEU A 120 13.77 -6.18 -7.14
C LEU A 120 12.47 -5.46 -7.53
N GLY A 121 11.45 -5.51 -6.67
CA GLY A 121 10.19 -4.80 -6.91
C GLY A 121 10.36 -3.28 -6.89
N ILE A 122 11.05 -2.74 -5.88
CA ILE A 122 11.36 -1.30 -5.82
C ILE A 122 12.16 -0.87 -7.06
N LEU A 123 13.21 -1.62 -7.41
CA LEU A 123 14.05 -1.32 -8.57
C LEU A 123 13.24 -1.34 -9.87
N SER A 124 12.29 -2.27 -10.02
CA SER A 124 11.40 -2.31 -11.19
C SER A 124 10.52 -1.06 -11.31
N SER A 125 10.09 -0.49 -10.18
CA SER A 125 9.25 0.70 -10.14
C SER A 125 10.04 1.95 -10.52
N PHE A 126 11.28 2.08 -10.04
CA PHE A 126 12.20 3.13 -10.47
C PHE A 126 12.66 2.95 -11.93
N PHE A 127 12.83 1.72 -12.39
CA PHE A 127 13.17 1.44 -13.79
C PHE A 127 12.00 1.80 -14.73
N CYS A 128 10.76 1.52 -14.32
CA CYS A 128 9.57 1.96 -15.04
C CYS A 128 9.50 3.50 -15.12
N LEU A 129 9.73 4.20 -14.01
CA LEU A 129 9.85 5.67 -14.00
C LEU A 129 10.91 6.14 -15.00
N TYR A 130 12.13 5.59 -14.93
CA TYR A 130 13.20 5.92 -15.86
C TYR A 130 12.78 5.71 -17.33
N ALA A 131 12.16 4.58 -17.63
CA ALA A 131 11.74 4.26 -18.99
C ALA A 131 10.64 5.19 -19.50
N ILE A 132 9.68 5.57 -18.65
CA ILE A 132 8.65 6.57 -19.01
C ILE A 132 9.30 7.89 -19.38
N PHE A 133 10.24 8.38 -18.57
CA PHE A 133 10.94 9.63 -18.86
C PHE A 133 11.81 9.52 -20.12
N PHE A 134 12.53 8.42 -20.28
CA PHE A 134 13.33 8.18 -21.47
C PHE A 134 12.47 8.17 -22.74
N VAL A 135 11.41 7.36 -22.77
CA VAL A 135 10.48 7.29 -23.91
C VAL A 135 9.82 8.65 -24.13
N GLY A 136 9.42 9.32 -23.05
CA GLY A 136 8.81 10.63 -23.08
C GLY A 136 9.68 11.72 -23.71
N PHE A 137 11.01 11.63 -23.61
CA PHE A 137 11.93 12.58 -24.26
C PHE A 137 12.51 12.10 -25.58
N ALA A 138 12.55 10.78 -25.81
CA ALA A 138 13.18 10.18 -26.99
C ALA A 138 12.21 9.96 -28.16
N THR A 139 10.89 9.99 -27.91
CA THR A 139 9.91 9.70 -28.95
C THR A 139 9.77 10.86 -29.92
N ASP A 140 9.92 10.55 -31.21
CA ASP A 140 9.66 11.47 -32.31
C ASP A 140 8.15 11.51 -32.61
N THR A 141 7.50 12.63 -32.27
CA THR A 141 6.06 12.80 -32.48
C THR A 141 5.70 13.09 -33.93
N GLU A 142 6.68 13.42 -34.79
CA GLU A 142 6.47 13.67 -36.22
C GLU A 142 6.60 12.40 -37.07
N ALA A 143 7.00 11.28 -36.46
CA ALA A 143 7.18 10.02 -37.14
C ALA A 143 5.87 9.54 -37.81
N PRO A 144 5.91 9.09 -39.08
CA PRO A 144 4.71 8.67 -39.80
C PRO A 144 3.94 7.56 -39.06
N GLY A 145 2.67 7.84 -38.72
CA GLY A 145 1.79 6.89 -38.04
C GLY A 145 1.88 6.90 -36.51
N TYR A 146 2.69 7.77 -35.90
CA TYR A 146 2.65 8.00 -34.46
C TYR A 146 1.49 8.93 -34.10
N VAL A 147 0.73 8.59 -33.04
CA VAL A 147 -0.55 9.26 -32.71
C VAL A 147 -0.62 9.72 -31.26
N SER A 148 0.35 9.34 -30.42
CA SER A 148 0.42 9.75 -29.00
C SER A 148 1.26 11.02 -28.85
N GLY A 149 1.35 11.56 -27.65
CA GLY A 149 2.26 12.67 -27.33
C GLY A 149 3.62 12.21 -26.83
N SER A 150 4.36 13.18 -26.31
CA SER A 150 5.64 13.01 -25.61
C SER A 150 5.68 13.95 -24.40
N LEU A 151 6.77 13.98 -23.64
CA LEU A 151 6.96 14.98 -22.58
C LEU A 151 7.36 16.35 -23.13
N LEU A 152 7.80 16.43 -24.38
CA LEU A 152 8.13 17.68 -25.07
C LEU A 152 6.93 18.25 -25.83
N ASP A 153 6.04 17.36 -26.30
CA ASP A 153 4.80 17.68 -27.00
C ASP A 153 3.63 16.92 -26.33
N PRO A 154 3.13 17.44 -25.19
CA PRO A 154 2.16 16.74 -24.37
C PRO A 154 0.75 16.75 -24.97
N GLN A 155 0.02 15.67 -24.74
CA GLN A 155 -1.41 15.59 -25.03
C GLN A 155 -2.22 16.57 -24.16
N PRO A 156 -3.36 17.06 -24.66
CA PRO A 156 -4.24 17.94 -23.88
C PRO A 156 -4.78 17.20 -22.65
N VAL A 157 -4.59 17.82 -21.48
CA VAL A 157 -5.05 17.32 -20.18
C VAL A 157 -6.52 17.68 -20.02
N GLN A 158 -7.37 16.71 -19.69
CA GLN A 158 -8.76 16.99 -19.36
C GLN A 158 -8.89 17.59 -17.96
N VAL A 159 -9.65 18.68 -17.85
CA VAL A 159 -9.94 19.32 -16.55
C VAL A 159 -10.85 18.42 -15.72
N ILE A 160 -11.92 17.91 -16.33
CA ILE A 160 -12.85 16.94 -15.74
C ILE A 160 -12.77 15.69 -16.63
N GLY A 161 -12.51 14.54 -16.02
CA GLY A 161 -12.45 13.27 -16.73
C GLY A 161 -13.84 12.69 -17.01
N ASP A 162 -13.86 11.40 -17.31
CA ASP A 162 -15.09 10.66 -17.57
C ASP A 162 -15.97 10.57 -16.30
N LEU A 163 -17.14 11.19 -16.34
CA LEU A 163 -18.09 11.23 -15.21
C LEU A 163 -18.47 9.84 -14.69
N GLU A 164 -18.51 8.83 -15.57
CA GLU A 164 -18.82 7.45 -15.18
C GLU A 164 -17.64 6.73 -14.52
N ARG A 165 -16.42 7.25 -14.69
CA ARG A 165 -15.16 6.68 -14.16
C ARG A 165 -14.54 7.49 -13.02
N ILE A 166 -14.99 8.71 -12.76
CA ILE A 166 -14.52 9.49 -11.60
C ILE A 166 -14.56 8.66 -10.29
N PRO A 167 -15.64 7.92 -9.95
CA PRO A 167 -15.63 7.14 -8.72
C PRO A 167 -14.72 5.91 -8.79
N LEU A 168 -14.42 5.38 -9.99
CA LEU A 168 -13.43 4.31 -10.19
C LEU A 168 -12.02 4.78 -9.76
N ALA A 169 -11.69 6.05 -10.02
CA ALA A 169 -10.41 6.66 -9.67
C ALA A 169 -10.15 6.72 -8.16
N ILE A 170 -11.20 6.71 -7.32
CA ILE A 170 -11.09 6.63 -5.86
C ILE A 170 -10.27 5.40 -5.47
N GLY A 171 -10.66 4.24 -5.99
CA GLY A 171 -9.98 2.98 -5.73
C GLY A 171 -8.60 2.91 -6.38
N LEU A 172 -8.50 3.32 -7.65
CA LEU A 172 -7.25 3.31 -8.41
C LEU A 172 -6.16 4.19 -7.77
N THR A 173 -6.56 5.29 -7.14
CA THR A 173 -5.63 6.17 -6.41
C THR A 173 -5.33 5.60 -5.02
N MET A 174 -6.35 5.18 -4.27
CA MET A 174 -6.17 4.69 -2.90
C MET A 174 -5.27 3.44 -2.83
N VAL A 175 -5.31 2.56 -3.84
CA VAL A 175 -4.48 1.34 -3.88
C VAL A 175 -2.97 1.66 -3.89
N ALA A 176 -2.57 2.82 -4.43
CA ALA A 176 -1.16 3.24 -4.46
C ALA A 176 -0.60 3.54 -3.06
N PHE A 177 -1.46 3.90 -2.11
CA PHE A 177 -1.07 4.33 -0.77
C PHE A 177 -1.42 3.33 0.34
N GLY A 178 -1.89 2.13 -0.04
CA GLY A 178 -2.17 1.04 0.88
C GLY A 178 -0.89 0.35 1.37
N GLY A 179 -0.65 0.37 2.68
CA GLY A 179 0.50 -0.30 3.31
C GLY A 179 0.40 -0.50 4.83
N HIS A 180 -0.70 -0.05 5.44
CA HIS A 180 -0.83 0.09 6.89
C HIS A 180 -0.70 -1.21 7.66
N SER A 181 -1.07 -2.34 7.07
CA SER A 181 -0.92 -3.64 7.71
C SER A 181 0.55 -3.95 8.01
N VAL A 182 1.54 -3.43 7.27
CA VAL A 182 2.96 -3.78 7.51
C VAL A 182 3.65 -2.82 8.47
N PHE A 183 3.11 -1.61 8.65
CA PHE A 183 3.74 -0.58 9.47
C PHE A 183 3.91 -0.93 10.96
N PRO A 184 3.03 -1.70 11.62
CA PRO A 184 3.28 -2.18 12.99
C PRO A 184 4.57 -3.00 13.10
N SER A 185 4.78 -3.91 12.14
CA SER A 185 5.99 -4.75 12.07
C SER A 185 7.24 -3.89 11.88
N ILE A 186 7.18 -2.92 10.95
CA ILE A 186 8.28 -1.95 10.75
C ILE A 186 8.58 -1.20 12.05
N CYS A 187 7.57 -0.61 12.70
CA CYS A 187 7.74 0.11 13.97
C CYS A 187 8.36 -0.79 15.06
N SER A 188 7.88 -2.03 15.19
CA SER A 188 8.39 -2.97 16.19
C SER A 188 9.85 -3.38 15.96
N SER A 189 10.30 -3.38 14.70
CA SER A 189 11.66 -3.76 14.30
C SER A 189 12.69 -2.64 14.43
N MET A 190 12.25 -1.38 14.59
CA MET A 190 13.11 -0.19 14.63
C MET A 190 13.95 -0.14 15.91
N ALA A 191 15.24 0.14 15.75
CA ALA A 191 16.14 0.38 16.88
C ALA A 191 15.75 1.62 17.68
N ASN A 192 15.30 2.66 16.98
CA ASN A 192 14.74 3.87 17.60
C ASN A 192 13.31 4.09 17.12
N LYS A 193 12.31 3.75 17.94
CA LYS A 193 10.89 4.00 17.63
C LYS A 193 10.58 5.49 17.50
N GLU A 194 11.43 6.37 18.05
CA GLU A 194 11.23 7.82 17.96
C GLU A 194 11.29 8.41 16.57
N ASP A 195 11.95 7.70 15.67
CA ASP A 195 12.00 8.13 14.29
C ASP A 195 10.81 7.63 13.47
N TYR A 196 9.87 6.84 14.02
CA TYR A 196 8.76 6.25 13.25
C TYR A 196 7.93 7.30 12.48
N PRO A 197 7.51 8.44 13.06
CA PRO A 197 6.82 9.47 12.30
C PRO A 197 7.67 10.09 11.18
N ARG A 198 9.00 10.18 11.38
CA ARG A 198 9.94 10.69 10.37
C ARG A 198 10.13 9.68 9.25
N VAL A 199 10.25 8.40 9.57
CA VAL A 199 10.29 7.30 8.60
C VAL A 199 9.08 7.36 7.68
N LEU A 200 7.87 7.49 8.24
CA LEU A 200 6.64 7.61 7.46
C LEU A 200 6.62 8.86 6.57
N ASN A 201 7.00 10.02 7.12
CA ASN A 201 7.06 11.26 6.33
C ASN A 201 8.00 11.16 5.12
N VAL A 202 9.21 10.66 5.33
CA VAL A 202 10.20 10.50 4.25
C VAL A 202 9.69 9.48 3.22
N SER A 203 9.14 8.37 3.69
CA SER A 203 8.64 7.31 2.81
C SER A 203 7.47 7.77 1.95
N TYR A 204 6.44 8.38 2.54
CA TYR A 204 5.29 8.91 1.80
C TYR A 204 5.66 10.07 0.87
N PHE A 205 6.65 10.89 1.24
CA PHE A 205 7.15 11.94 0.36
C PHE A 205 7.82 11.37 -0.90
N ILE A 206 8.74 10.42 -0.73
CA ILE A 206 9.41 9.75 -1.86
C ILE A 206 8.39 9.01 -2.73
N VAL A 207 7.51 8.24 -2.11
CA VAL A 207 6.44 7.50 -2.80
C VAL A 207 5.51 8.43 -3.56
N GLY A 208 5.09 9.54 -2.95
CA GLY A 208 4.25 10.55 -3.59
C GLY A 208 4.92 11.18 -4.81
N ILE A 209 6.23 11.47 -4.75
CA ILE A 209 6.98 11.97 -5.91
C ILE A 209 7.02 10.91 -7.02
N VAL A 210 7.35 9.65 -6.70
CA VAL A 210 7.47 8.59 -7.70
C VAL A 210 6.11 8.33 -8.36
N TYR A 211 5.04 8.14 -7.60
CA TYR A 211 3.71 7.93 -8.18
C TYR A 211 3.22 9.14 -8.96
N GLY A 212 3.38 10.35 -8.42
CA GLY A 212 2.93 11.58 -9.06
C GLY A 212 3.69 11.85 -10.36
N ALA A 213 4.99 11.56 -10.40
CA ALA A 213 5.80 11.69 -11.62
C ALA A 213 5.35 10.69 -12.69
N ILE A 214 5.09 9.43 -12.33
CA ILE A 214 4.58 8.40 -13.27
C ILE A 214 3.18 8.78 -13.77
N GLU A 215 2.29 9.15 -12.87
CA GLU A 215 0.91 9.56 -13.15
C GLU A 215 0.86 10.74 -14.12
N LEU A 216 1.59 11.82 -13.80
CA LEU A 216 1.62 13.01 -14.62
C LEU A 216 2.31 12.75 -15.96
N ALA A 217 3.50 12.13 -15.97
CA ALA A 217 4.22 11.86 -17.21
C ALA A 217 3.42 10.94 -18.14
N GLY A 218 2.85 9.86 -17.60
CA GLY A 218 2.03 8.94 -18.37
C GLY A 218 0.77 9.59 -18.95
N TYR A 219 0.10 10.46 -18.19
CA TYR A 219 -1.08 11.17 -18.69
C TYR A 219 -0.72 12.27 -19.69
N LEU A 220 0.39 12.99 -19.50
CA LEU A 220 0.88 13.98 -20.49
C LEU A 220 1.28 13.31 -21.80
N MET A 221 1.88 12.11 -21.76
CA MET A 221 2.26 11.39 -22.98
C MET A 221 1.07 10.81 -23.73
N TYR A 222 0.05 10.28 -23.03
CA TYR A 222 -0.99 9.47 -23.67
C TYR A 222 -2.40 10.08 -23.63
N GLY A 223 -2.67 11.05 -22.76
CA GLY A 223 -3.97 11.72 -22.63
C GLY A 223 -5.15 10.75 -22.55
N GLU A 224 -6.14 10.94 -23.42
CA GLU A 224 -7.30 10.04 -23.51
C GLU A 224 -6.97 8.62 -23.99
N ALA A 225 -5.79 8.40 -24.57
CA ALA A 225 -5.32 7.08 -24.98
C ALA A 225 -4.61 6.31 -23.83
N THR A 226 -4.50 6.89 -22.62
CA THR A 226 -3.90 6.19 -21.47
C THR A 226 -4.66 4.90 -21.18
N GLN A 227 -3.96 3.77 -21.27
CA GLN A 227 -4.46 2.42 -21.01
C GLN A 227 -4.50 2.15 -19.50
N LYS A 228 -5.20 1.07 -19.13
CA LYS A 228 -5.36 0.61 -17.73
C LYS A 228 -4.03 0.32 -17.02
N GLU A 229 -3.01 0.03 -17.81
CA GLU A 229 -1.63 -0.18 -17.39
C GLU A 229 -0.71 0.62 -18.30
N ILE A 230 0.14 1.48 -17.73
CA ILE A 230 1.07 2.33 -18.50
C ILE A 230 2.05 1.53 -19.38
N THR A 231 2.35 0.29 -18.99
CA THR A 231 3.18 -0.64 -19.77
C THR A 231 2.59 -0.96 -21.14
N LEU A 232 1.26 -1.02 -21.26
CA LEU A 232 0.57 -1.25 -22.52
C LEU A 232 0.75 -0.07 -23.46
N ASN A 233 0.72 1.16 -22.93
CA ASN A 233 1.05 2.34 -23.73
C ASN A 233 2.52 2.33 -24.16
N LEU A 234 3.45 2.07 -23.24
CA LEU A 234 4.88 2.09 -23.53
C LEU A 234 5.27 1.10 -24.63
N ILE A 235 4.79 -0.15 -24.56
CA ILE A 235 5.14 -1.16 -25.55
C ILE A 235 4.53 -0.86 -26.93
N ALA A 236 3.35 -0.23 -26.96
CA ALA A 236 2.68 0.16 -28.20
C ALA A 236 3.33 1.40 -28.84
N SER A 237 3.73 2.38 -28.04
CA SER A 237 4.28 3.66 -28.53
C SER A 237 5.78 3.58 -28.84
N TYR A 238 6.52 2.75 -28.11
CA TYR A 238 7.98 2.62 -28.27
C TYR A 238 8.39 1.14 -28.18
N PRO A 239 8.06 0.32 -29.20
CA PRO A 239 8.38 -1.10 -29.19
C PRO A 239 9.89 -1.32 -29.25
N GLY A 240 10.46 -2.00 -28.27
CA GLY A 240 11.89 -2.30 -28.25
C GLY A 240 12.34 -3.02 -26.98
N VAL A 241 13.64 -3.27 -26.88
CA VAL A 241 14.24 -3.99 -25.74
C VAL A 241 13.96 -3.28 -24.42
N LEU A 242 14.03 -1.95 -24.38
CA LEU A 242 13.77 -1.15 -23.18
C LEU A 242 12.37 -1.41 -22.62
N THR A 243 11.32 -1.25 -23.44
CA THR A 243 9.93 -1.38 -23.00
C THR A 243 9.56 -2.84 -22.71
N GLN A 244 10.14 -3.81 -23.43
CA GLN A 244 10.05 -5.23 -23.07
C GLN A 244 10.69 -5.52 -21.71
N MET A 245 11.86 -4.96 -21.41
CA MET A 245 12.49 -5.10 -20.10
C MET A 245 11.64 -4.50 -18.99
N VAL A 246 10.94 -3.37 -19.24
CA VAL A 246 10.01 -2.79 -18.26
C VAL A 246 8.87 -3.76 -17.96
N VAL A 247 8.25 -4.35 -18.98
CA VAL A 247 7.17 -5.35 -18.79
C VAL A 247 7.65 -6.54 -17.96
N TRP A 248 8.82 -7.09 -18.28
CA TRP A 248 9.38 -8.23 -17.54
C TRP A 248 9.75 -7.89 -16.11
N THR A 249 10.36 -6.73 -15.88
CA THR A 249 10.78 -6.32 -14.54
C THR A 249 9.60 -5.91 -13.68
N ILE A 250 8.60 -5.22 -14.22
CA ILE A 250 7.43 -4.82 -13.42
C ILE A 250 6.51 -6.00 -13.11
N ALA A 251 6.54 -7.08 -13.91
CA ALA A 251 5.89 -8.34 -13.55
C ALA A 251 6.47 -8.95 -12.25
N LEU A 252 7.71 -8.59 -11.87
CA LEU A 252 8.29 -8.99 -10.58
C LEU A 252 7.57 -8.35 -9.38
N ASN A 253 6.98 -7.15 -9.54
CA ASN A 253 6.24 -6.49 -8.46
C ASN A 253 5.12 -7.36 -7.87
N PRO A 254 4.11 -7.80 -8.67
CA PRO A 254 3.08 -8.68 -8.15
C PRO A 254 3.64 -10.03 -7.72
N MET A 255 4.67 -10.59 -8.37
CA MET A 255 5.29 -11.86 -7.94
C MET A 255 5.88 -11.78 -6.52
N SER A 256 6.65 -10.73 -6.24
CA SER A 256 7.23 -10.49 -4.92
C SER A 256 6.14 -10.23 -3.87
N LYS A 257 5.07 -9.51 -4.25
CA LYS A 257 3.94 -9.24 -3.35
C LYS A 257 3.11 -10.47 -3.06
N ILE A 258 2.80 -11.32 -4.04
CA ILE A 258 2.03 -12.57 -3.84
C ILE A 258 2.68 -13.46 -2.77
N ALA A 259 4.00 -13.62 -2.82
CA ALA A 259 4.73 -14.41 -1.84
C ALA A 259 4.62 -13.83 -0.43
N ILE A 260 4.71 -12.50 -0.29
CA ILE A 260 4.58 -11.79 0.99
C ILE A 260 3.14 -11.85 1.50
N THR A 261 2.14 -11.63 0.64
CA THR A 261 0.74 -11.54 1.02
C THR A 261 0.10 -12.89 1.28
N LEU A 262 0.51 -13.97 0.60
CA LEU A 262 0.01 -15.31 0.86
C LEU A 262 0.64 -15.97 2.08
N HIS A 263 1.82 -15.50 2.52
CA HIS A 263 2.49 -16.04 3.71
C HIS A 263 1.62 -16.04 4.98
N PRO A 264 1.00 -14.91 5.41
CA PRO A 264 0.14 -14.89 6.59
C PRO A 264 -1.09 -15.79 6.43
N VAL A 265 -1.69 -15.84 5.24
CA VAL A 265 -2.82 -16.73 4.95
C VAL A 265 -2.42 -18.19 5.07
N ALA A 266 -1.23 -18.55 4.57
CA ALA A 266 -0.70 -19.89 4.69
C ALA A 266 -0.46 -20.29 6.15
N LEU A 267 0.06 -19.38 6.99
CA LEU A 267 0.27 -19.63 8.41
C LEU A 267 -1.05 -19.80 9.18
N ALA A 268 -2.08 -18.99 8.87
CA ALA A 268 -3.41 -19.15 9.45
C ALA A 268 -4.02 -20.52 9.11
N LEU A 269 -3.88 -20.96 7.86
CA LEU A 269 -4.30 -22.30 7.44
C LEU A 269 -3.47 -23.40 8.08
N GLU A 270 -2.15 -23.23 8.23
CA GLU A 270 -1.30 -24.16 8.99
C GLU A 270 -1.77 -24.29 10.44
N GLU A 271 -2.08 -23.18 11.11
CA GLU A 271 -2.56 -23.20 12.50
C GLU A 271 -3.91 -23.91 12.63
N PHE A 272 -4.78 -23.79 11.63
CA PHE A 272 -6.06 -24.50 11.61
C PHE A 272 -5.91 -25.99 11.27
N LEU A 273 -5.03 -26.35 10.32
CA LEU A 273 -4.93 -27.70 9.76
C LEU A 273 -3.94 -28.62 10.47
N LEU A 274 -2.91 -28.08 11.14
CA LEU A 274 -1.89 -28.89 11.80
C LEU A 274 -2.36 -29.40 13.17
N SER A 275 -2.06 -30.65 13.46
CA SER A 275 -2.29 -31.25 14.79
C SER A 275 -1.35 -30.67 15.87
N PRO A 276 -1.69 -30.75 17.17
CA PRO A 276 -0.86 -30.21 18.25
C PRO A 276 0.60 -30.69 18.24
N ASN A 277 0.84 -31.95 17.85
CA ASN A 277 2.18 -32.51 17.74
C ASN A 277 2.97 -31.90 16.57
N GLN A 278 2.30 -31.61 15.45
CA GLN A 278 2.90 -30.97 14.29
C GLN A 278 3.21 -29.48 14.56
N LYS A 279 2.34 -28.77 15.28
CA LYS A 279 2.60 -27.40 15.74
C LYS A 279 3.85 -27.32 16.62
N ARG A 280 3.98 -28.25 17.58
CA ARG A 280 5.19 -28.36 18.44
C ARG A 280 6.45 -28.69 17.64
N ALA A 281 6.35 -29.52 16.60
CA ALA A 281 7.47 -29.83 15.73
C ALA A 281 7.89 -28.61 14.89
N ALA A 282 6.92 -27.85 14.36
CA ALA A 282 7.13 -26.62 13.63
C ALA A 282 7.82 -25.55 14.49
N ALA A 283 7.35 -25.33 15.73
CA ALA A 283 7.93 -24.38 16.67
C ALA A 283 9.38 -24.72 17.09
N ARG A 284 9.76 -25.99 17.05
CA ARG A 284 11.11 -26.47 17.37
C ARG A 284 12.04 -26.55 16.16
N ASN A 285 11.61 -26.07 14.98
CA ASN A 285 12.32 -26.23 13.71
C ASN A 285 12.80 -27.68 13.46
N LYS A 286 12.03 -28.67 13.93
CA LYS A 286 12.39 -30.08 13.72
C LYS A 286 12.06 -30.48 12.28
N PRO A 287 12.98 -31.13 11.56
CA PRO A 287 12.72 -31.60 10.21
C PRO A 287 11.62 -32.67 10.25
N SER A 288 10.50 -32.41 9.57
CA SER A 288 9.37 -33.32 9.44
C SER A 288 8.88 -33.31 8.00
N LYS A 289 8.97 -34.45 7.31
CA LYS A 289 8.52 -34.60 5.90
C LYS A 289 7.03 -34.29 5.76
N THR A 290 6.23 -34.69 6.75
CA THR A 290 4.79 -34.40 6.80
C THR A 290 4.52 -32.91 6.91
N LEU A 291 5.27 -32.18 7.76
CA LEU A 291 5.10 -30.73 7.90
C LEU A 291 5.48 -29.99 6.60
N VAL A 292 6.56 -30.40 5.94
CA VAL A 292 6.95 -29.86 4.63
C VAL A 292 5.86 -30.10 3.59
N PHE A 293 5.27 -31.29 3.56
CA PHE A 293 4.16 -31.61 2.66
C PHE A 293 2.94 -30.72 2.89
N TYR A 294 2.45 -30.59 4.13
CA TYR A 294 1.30 -29.70 4.45
C TYR A 294 1.59 -28.25 4.06
N ARG A 295 2.79 -27.75 4.37
CA ARG A 295 3.22 -26.39 4.03
C ARG A 295 3.25 -26.14 2.53
N ALA A 296 3.76 -27.10 1.76
CA ALA A 296 3.77 -27.05 0.31
C ALA A 296 2.34 -27.10 -0.24
N PHE A 297 1.53 -28.04 0.22
CA PHE A 297 0.14 -28.21 -0.20
C PHE A 297 -0.70 -26.93 0.01
N ILE A 298 -0.63 -26.33 1.21
CA ILE A 298 -1.35 -25.09 1.54
C ILE A 298 -0.91 -23.96 0.59
N ARG A 299 0.40 -23.74 0.43
CA ARG A 299 0.92 -22.66 -0.42
C ARG A 299 0.61 -22.87 -1.90
N THR A 300 0.71 -24.11 -2.40
CA THR A 300 0.33 -24.45 -3.77
C THR A 300 -1.16 -24.24 -4.00
N THR A 301 -2.02 -24.62 -3.06
CA THR A 301 -3.48 -24.41 -3.15
C THR A 301 -3.82 -22.93 -3.18
N LEU A 302 -3.22 -22.12 -2.30
CA LEU A 302 -3.38 -20.67 -2.30
C LEU A 302 -2.90 -20.03 -3.61
N GLY A 303 -1.72 -20.45 -4.11
CA GLY A 303 -1.19 -19.96 -5.37
C GLY A 303 -2.06 -20.33 -6.57
N MET A 304 -2.58 -21.56 -6.60
CA MET A 304 -3.51 -22.01 -7.64
C MET A 304 -4.83 -21.23 -7.60
N GLY A 305 -5.36 -20.97 -6.40
CA GLY A 305 -6.54 -20.12 -6.23
C GLY A 305 -6.32 -18.70 -6.75
N ALA A 306 -5.18 -18.09 -6.44
CA ALA A 306 -4.81 -16.77 -6.97
C ALA A 306 -4.71 -16.77 -8.51
N LEU A 307 -4.11 -17.81 -9.10
CA LEU A 307 -4.03 -17.98 -10.55
C LEU A 307 -5.42 -18.13 -11.19
N CYS A 308 -6.28 -18.97 -10.62
CA CYS A 308 -7.66 -19.13 -11.08
C CYS A 308 -8.40 -17.78 -11.06
N CYS A 309 -8.33 -17.03 -9.96
CA CYS A 309 -8.94 -15.70 -9.88
C CYS A 309 -8.41 -14.76 -10.97
N ALA A 310 -7.09 -14.77 -11.23
CA ALA A 310 -6.48 -13.94 -12.27
C ALA A 310 -6.96 -14.32 -13.68
N MET A 311 -7.19 -15.61 -13.96
CA MET A 311 -7.72 -16.08 -15.24
C MET A 311 -9.19 -15.70 -15.47
N PHE A 312 -10.02 -15.69 -14.41
CA PHE A 312 -11.46 -15.43 -14.52
C PHE A 312 -11.84 -13.95 -14.35
N VAL A 313 -10.95 -13.11 -13.82
CA VAL A 313 -11.18 -11.65 -13.67
C VAL A 313 -10.06 -10.86 -14.37
N PRO A 314 -10.04 -10.83 -15.72
CA PRO A 314 -8.95 -10.19 -16.49
C PRO A 314 -9.03 -8.65 -16.51
N HIS A 315 -9.87 -8.03 -15.68
CA HIS A 315 -10.06 -6.58 -15.65
C HIS A 315 -9.19 -5.92 -14.59
N PHE A 316 -7.91 -5.69 -14.92
CA PHE A 316 -6.92 -5.09 -14.01
C PHE A 316 -7.46 -3.87 -13.25
N ALA A 317 -7.97 -2.86 -13.96
CA ALA A 317 -8.48 -1.62 -13.36
C ALA A 317 -9.67 -1.83 -12.39
N ARG A 318 -10.56 -2.79 -12.67
CA ARG A 318 -11.69 -3.09 -11.76
C ARG A 318 -11.18 -3.74 -10.47
N VAL A 319 -10.29 -4.71 -10.60
CA VAL A 319 -9.73 -5.43 -9.44
C VAL A 319 -8.91 -4.47 -8.57
N THR A 320 -8.04 -3.65 -9.16
CA THR A 320 -7.23 -2.70 -8.41
C THR A 320 -8.08 -1.59 -7.79
N SER A 321 -9.10 -1.10 -8.50
CA SER A 321 -10.05 -0.13 -7.94
C SER A 321 -10.81 -0.72 -6.76
N PHE A 322 -11.34 -1.94 -6.87
CA PHE A 322 -12.02 -2.63 -5.75
C PHE A 322 -11.09 -2.81 -4.54
N LEU A 323 -9.85 -3.28 -4.77
CA LEU A 323 -8.85 -3.43 -3.71
C LEU A 323 -8.56 -2.11 -2.99
N GLY A 324 -8.44 -1.02 -3.75
CA GLY A 324 -8.22 0.31 -3.18
C GLY A 324 -9.43 0.86 -2.45
N ALA A 325 -10.59 0.86 -3.10
CA ALA A 325 -11.81 1.50 -2.61
C ALA A 325 -12.38 0.80 -1.38
N PHE A 326 -12.31 -0.54 -1.33
CA PHE A 326 -12.82 -1.30 -0.19
C PHE A 326 -11.72 -1.61 0.81
N PHE A 327 -10.76 -2.48 0.46
CA PHE A 327 -9.80 -3.01 1.43
C PHE A 327 -8.80 -1.96 1.91
N ALA A 328 -8.17 -1.23 1.00
CA ALA A 328 -7.20 -0.21 1.39
C ALA A 328 -7.89 0.94 2.14
N MET A 329 -9.02 1.46 1.65
CA MET A 329 -9.79 2.49 2.37
C MET A 329 -10.17 2.07 3.80
N LEU A 330 -10.66 0.82 3.96
CA LEU A 330 -11.06 0.28 5.25
C LEU A 330 -9.87 0.18 6.22
N VAL A 331 -8.77 -0.44 5.79
CA VAL A 331 -7.61 -0.75 6.65
C VAL A 331 -6.71 0.46 6.87
N SER A 332 -6.58 1.32 5.86
CA SER A 332 -5.64 2.45 5.88
C SER A 332 -6.27 3.77 6.28
N VAL A 333 -7.60 3.93 6.22
CA VAL A 333 -8.25 5.20 6.59
C VAL A 333 -9.29 4.99 7.69
N PHE A 334 -10.31 4.19 7.42
CA PHE A 334 -11.46 4.06 8.31
C PHE A 334 -11.06 3.50 9.69
N LEU A 335 -10.43 2.32 9.72
CA LEU A 335 -10.12 1.62 10.96
C LEU A 335 -9.12 2.37 11.84
N PRO A 336 -7.99 2.92 11.33
CA PRO A 336 -7.07 3.72 12.15
C PRO A 336 -7.74 4.94 12.79
N CYS A 337 -8.61 5.66 12.06
CA CYS A 337 -9.36 6.79 12.61
C CYS A 337 -10.33 6.37 13.72
N VAL A 338 -11.11 5.31 13.50
CA VAL A 338 -12.07 4.80 14.49
C VAL A 338 -11.35 4.29 15.74
N CYS A 339 -10.26 3.53 15.57
CA CYS A 339 -9.44 3.06 16.67
C CYS A 339 -8.89 4.25 17.47
N TYR A 340 -8.24 5.22 16.82
CA TYR A 340 -7.67 6.38 17.49
C TYR A 340 -8.72 7.15 18.31
N LEU A 341 -9.89 7.40 17.72
CA LEU A 341 -11.01 8.06 18.40
C LEU A 341 -11.48 7.27 19.63
N LYS A 342 -11.57 5.94 19.54
CA LYS A 342 -12.01 5.09 20.66
C LYS A 342 -10.96 5.00 21.77
N LEU A 343 -9.69 4.76 21.42
CA LEU A 343 -8.59 4.61 22.38
C LEU A 343 -8.32 5.90 23.15
N PHE A 344 -8.33 7.03 22.45
CA PHE A 344 -7.86 8.30 23.01
C PHE A 344 -8.98 9.29 23.29
N SER A 345 -10.27 8.92 23.12
CA SER A 345 -11.45 9.80 23.25
C SER A 345 -11.36 10.85 24.37
N HIS A 346 -10.92 10.47 25.58
CA HIS A 346 -10.82 11.35 26.75
C HIS A 346 -9.63 12.33 26.73
N ARG A 347 -8.64 12.11 25.86
CA ARG A 347 -7.39 12.90 25.77
C ARG A 347 -7.32 13.76 24.51
N LEU A 348 -8.22 13.56 23.55
CA LEU A 348 -8.18 14.24 22.26
C LEU A 348 -8.74 15.66 22.35
N SER A 349 -8.10 16.56 21.59
CA SER A 349 -8.67 17.89 21.35
C SER A 349 -9.93 17.81 20.49
N LYS A 350 -10.82 18.82 20.58
CA LYS A 350 -12.02 18.91 19.74
C LYS A 350 -11.68 18.88 18.23
N GLY A 351 -10.55 19.46 17.85
CA GLY A 351 -10.06 19.45 16.46
C GLY A 351 -9.66 18.07 15.97
N GLU A 352 -8.93 17.29 16.79
CA GLU A 352 -8.59 15.90 16.45
C GLU A 352 -9.82 15.01 16.36
N ILE A 353 -10.80 15.21 17.25
CA ILE A 353 -12.06 14.47 17.20
C ILE A 353 -12.80 14.78 15.90
N ALA A 354 -12.95 16.07 15.56
CA ALA A 354 -13.63 16.51 14.34
C ALA A 354 -12.93 15.98 13.07
N LEU A 355 -11.60 16.10 13.00
CA LEU A 355 -10.80 15.63 11.86
C LEU A 355 -10.96 14.13 11.65
N ASN A 356 -10.71 13.31 12.67
CA ASN A 356 -10.74 11.85 12.50
C ASN A 356 -12.17 11.32 12.32
N THR A 357 -13.17 11.98 12.90
CA THR A 357 -14.59 11.62 12.65
C THR A 357 -14.98 11.97 11.22
N GLY A 358 -14.55 13.13 10.72
CA GLY A 358 -14.74 13.55 9.33
C GLY A 358 -14.06 12.60 8.35
N LEU A 359 -12.81 12.22 8.60
CA LEU A 359 -12.08 11.24 7.77
C LEU A 359 -12.76 9.87 7.77
N ALA A 360 -13.20 9.38 8.93
CA ALA A 360 -13.93 8.12 9.01
C ALA A 360 -15.25 8.19 8.21
N GLY A 361 -16.04 9.25 8.36
CA GLY A 361 -17.28 9.45 7.62
C GLY A 361 -17.06 9.56 6.11
N LEU A 362 -16.09 10.37 5.67
CA LEU A 362 -15.73 10.53 4.26
C LEU A 362 -15.24 9.21 3.67
N SER A 363 -14.45 8.43 4.41
CA SER A 363 -13.95 7.13 3.94
C SER A 363 -15.08 6.13 3.68
N ILE A 364 -16.19 6.16 4.43
CA ILE A 364 -17.38 5.34 4.14
C ILE A 364 -18.00 5.73 2.79
N ILE A 365 -18.14 7.04 2.54
CA ILE A 365 -18.70 7.56 1.28
C ILE A 365 -17.83 7.14 0.10
N LEU A 366 -16.52 7.39 0.19
CA LEU A 366 -15.55 7.02 -0.85
C LEU A 366 -15.50 5.50 -1.06
N MET A 367 -15.55 4.71 0.02
CA MET A 367 -15.61 3.25 -0.05
C MET A 367 -16.87 2.77 -0.77
N PHE A 368 -18.03 3.33 -0.46
CA PHE A 368 -19.29 2.96 -1.11
C PHE A 368 -19.26 3.26 -2.61
N PHE A 369 -18.98 4.51 -3.00
CA PHE A 369 -18.99 4.91 -4.40
C PHE A 369 -17.86 4.26 -5.22
N GLY A 370 -16.64 4.17 -4.67
CA GLY A 370 -15.53 3.54 -5.35
C GLY A 370 -15.73 2.03 -5.53
N THR A 371 -16.30 1.35 -4.52
CA THR A 371 -16.64 -0.08 -4.64
C THR A 371 -17.71 -0.27 -5.70
N LEU A 372 -18.77 0.53 -5.69
CA LEU A 372 -19.85 0.43 -6.67
C LEU A 372 -19.33 0.63 -8.11
N ALA A 373 -18.50 1.67 -8.32
CA ALA A 373 -17.88 1.94 -9.61
C ALA A 373 -16.93 0.84 -10.08
N SER A 374 -16.24 0.14 -9.17
CA SER A 374 -15.39 -1.00 -9.55
C SER A 374 -16.15 -2.14 -10.26
N PHE A 375 -17.47 -2.22 -10.05
CA PHE A 375 -18.34 -3.19 -10.72
C PHE A 375 -19.15 -2.58 -11.87
N LEU A 376 -19.57 -1.32 -11.76
CA LEU A 376 -20.51 -0.71 -12.70
C LEU A 376 -19.86 0.15 -13.78
N SER A 377 -18.70 0.75 -13.52
CA SER A 377 -18.08 1.68 -14.48
C SER A 377 -17.60 0.96 -15.74
N PRO A 378 -17.65 1.64 -16.91
CA PRO A 378 -17.05 1.15 -18.14
C PRO A 378 -15.56 0.98 -17.90
N ALA A 379 -15.08 -0.26 -17.92
CA ALA A 379 -13.67 -0.55 -17.64
C ALA A 379 -12.82 -0.63 -18.89
N ASP A 380 -13.39 -0.43 -20.09
CA ASP A 380 -12.73 -0.55 -21.40
C ASP A 380 -12.47 0.79 -22.06
#